data_AF-A0A1G3RM07-F1
#
_entry.id   AF-A0A1G3RM07-F1
#
_cell.length_a   1.000
_cell.length_b   1.000
_cell.length_c   1.000
_cell.angle_alpha   90.00
_cell.angle_beta   90.00
_cell.angle_gamma   90.00
#
_symmetry.space_group_name_H-M   'P 1'
#
loop_
_entity.id
_entity.type
_entity.pdbx_description
1 polymer ?
#
loop_
_entity_poly.entity_id
_entity_poly.type
_entity_poly.pdbx_seq_one_letter_code
_entity_poly.pdbx_strand_id
1 'polypeptide(L)'
;MLYWTPSIAPSGLEFYTGSAFPAWQGDLLAGSLIGQKLVRIRLSGDRVTGQDILLDGQLGRIRDVRVGPDGLVYLLTDERNGGLFRLEPLP
;
A
#
# COMPACT_ATOMS: atom_id res chain seq x y z
N MET A 1 -6.42 -5.56 -16.88
CA MET A 1 -5.93 -6.61 -15.96
C MET A 1 -4.51 -6.25 -15.55
N LEU A 2 -4.24 -6.10 -14.25
CA LEU A 2 -2.90 -5.85 -13.71
C LEU A 2 -2.35 -7.17 -13.13
N TYR A 3 -1.10 -7.49 -13.46
CA TYR A 3 -0.36 -8.61 -12.90
C TYR A 3 1.14 -8.27 -12.85
N TRP A 4 1.89 -8.92 -11.97
CA TRP A 4 3.33 -8.73 -11.83
C TRP A 4 4.07 -10.01 -12.24
N THR A 5 5.05 -9.85 -13.15
CA THR A 5 5.99 -10.89 -13.54
C THR A 5 7.41 -10.30 -13.53
N PRO A 6 8.32 -10.75 -12.63
CA PRO A 6 8.10 -11.75 -11.58
C PRO A 6 7.05 -11.31 -10.54
N SER A 7 6.46 -12.28 -9.85
CA SER A 7 5.46 -12.00 -8.82
C SER A 7 6.09 -11.22 -7.65
N ILE A 8 5.36 -10.22 -7.15
CA ILE A 8 5.73 -9.49 -5.93
C ILE A 8 5.15 -10.12 -4.65
N ALA A 9 4.35 -11.19 -4.78
CA ALA A 9 3.51 -11.76 -3.72
C ALA A 9 2.66 -10.67 -3.02
N PRO A 10 1.66 -10.09 -3.73
CA PRO A 10 0.78 -9.09 -3.14
C PRO A 10 0.06 -9.66 -1.92
N SER A 11 -0.16 -8.81 -0.91
CA SER A 11 -0.72 -9.18 0.38
C SER A 11 -1.99 -8.38 0.67
N GLY A 12 -2.05 -7.63 1.79
CA GLY A 12 -3.19 -6.79 2.12
C GLY A 12 -3.50 -5.75 1.04
N LEU A 13 -4.78 -5.61 0.75
CA LEU A 13 -5.34 -4.67 -0.23
C LEU A 13 -6.37 -3.79 0.46
N GLU A 14 -6.33 -2.48 0.19
CA GLU A 14 -7.26 -1.52 0.76
C GLU A 14 -7.50 -0.36 -0.21
N PHE A 15 -8.76 0.04 -0.40
CA PHE A 15 -9.06 1.26 -1.13
C PHE A 15 -8.79 2.46 -0.23
N TYR A 16 -8.07 3.45 -0.74
CA TYR A 16 -7.85 4.67 0.02
C TYR A 16 -9.11 5.53 0.02
N THR A 17 -9.73 5.63 1.20
CA THR A 17 -10.96 6.42 1.44
C THR A 17 -10.78 7.49 2.52
N GLY A 18 -9.55 7.69 2.98
CA GLY A 18 -9.19 8.65 4.03
C GLY A 18 -9.00 10.07 3.52
N SER A 19 -8.80 11.01 4.44
CA SER A 19 -8.61 12.45 4.12
C SER A 19 -7.17 12.94 4.19
N ALA A 20 -6.24 12.19 4.78
CA ALA A 20 -4.85 12.61 4.98
C ALA A 20 -4.00 12.65 3.70
N PHE A 21 -4.37 11.87 2.68
CA PHE A 21 -3.73 11.83 1.37
C PHE A 21 -4.77 12.14 0.27
N PRO A 22 -5.21 13.41 0.10
CA PRO A 22 -6.32 13.73 -0.82
C PRO A 22 -6.09 13.26 -2.25
N ALA A 23 -4.84 13.27 -2.71
CA ALA A 23 -4.47 12.83 -4.05
C ALA A 23 -4.65 11.31 -4.28
N TRP A 24 -4.83 10.51 -3.23
CA TRP A 24 -4.93 9.05 -3.28
C TRP A 24 -6.38 8.55 -3.27
N GLN A 25 -7.36 9.45 -3.17
CA GLN A 25 -8.76 9.09 -3.02
C GLN A 25 -9.24 8.15 -4.14
N GLY A 26 -9.74 6.97 -3.75
CA GLY A 26 -10.24 5.95 -4.68
C GLY A 26 -9.17 5.03 -5.27
N ASP A 27 -7.89 5.25 -4.99
CA ASP A 27 -6.82 4.35 -5.40
C ASP A 27 -6.77 3.09 -4.54
N LEU A 28 -6.18 2.03 -5.07
CA LEU A 28 -5.95 0.78 -4.35
C LEU A 28 -4.53 0.72 -3.81
N LEU A 29 -4.36 0.44 -2.53
CA LEU A 29 -3.08 0.21 -1.90
C LEU A 29 -2.83 -1.29 -1.77
N ALA A 30 -1.62 -1.73 -2.08
CA ALA A 30 -1.23 -3.13 -2.03
C ALA A 30 0.11 -3.32 -1.31
N GLY A 31 0.10 -4.07 -0.21
CA GLY A 31 1.32 -4.58 0.40
C GLY A 31 1.96 -5.67 -0.46
N SER A 32 3.24 -5.92 -0.28
CA SER A 32 3.94 -7.02 -0.95
C SER A 32 4.95 -7.71 -0.04
N LEU A 33 4.96 -9.04 -0.08
CA LEU A 33 5.84 -9.87 0.74
C LEU A 33 7.20 -10.01 0.06
N ILE A 34 7.25 -10.62 -1.12
CA ILE A 34 8.50 -10.79 -1.88
C ILE A 34 8.99 -9.44 -2.39
N GLY A 35 8.05 -8.58 -2.82
CA GLY A 35 8.36 -7.24 -3.30
C GLY A 35 8.88 -6.28 -2.22
N GLN A 36 8.57 -6.54 -0.94
CA GLN A 36 8.98 -5.72 0.21
C GLN A 36 8.70 -4.21 0.03
N LYS A 37 7.55 -3.90 -0.54
CA LYS A 37 7.15 -2.54 -0.90
C LYS A 37 5.64 -2.35 -0.75
N LEU A 38 5.22 -1.11 -0.58
CA LEU A 38 3.83 -0.69 -0.71
C LEU A 38 3.64 -0.20 -2.15
N VAL A 39 2.60 -0.68 -2.83
CA VAL A 39 2.28 -0.24 -4.20
C VAL A 39 0.95 0.50 -4.16
N ARG A 40 0.95 1.76 -4.60
CA ARG A 40 -0.28 2.50 -4.87
C ARG A 40 -0.67 2.28 -6.33
N ILE A 41 -1.83 1.70 -6.56
CA ILE A 41 -2.39 1.45 -7.89
C ILE A 41 -3.42 2.53 -8.16
N ARG A 42 -3.11 3.40 -9.12
CA ARG A 42 -3.98 4.50 -9.52
C ARG A 42 -5.14 3.99 -10.37
N LEU A 43 -6.36 4.38 -10.02
CA LEU A 43 -7.58 3.92 -10.66
C LEU A 43 -8.37 5.07 -11.28
N SER A 44 -9.04 4.79 -12.40
CA SER A 44 -10.09 5.62 -12.97
C SER A 44 -11.28 4.71 -13.30
N GLY A 45 -12.28 4.71 -12.42
CA GLY A 45 -13.32 3.68 -12.42
C GLY A 45 -12.73 2.30 -12.15
N ASP A 46 -12.97 1.35 -13.06
CA ASP A 46 -12.42 0.00 -13.03
C ASP A 46 -11.06 -0.14 -13.75
N ARG A 47 -10.54 0.95 -14.30
CA ARG A 47 -9.32 0.94 -15.10
C ARG A 47 -8.10 1.36 -14.27
N VAL A 48 -7.06 0.55 -14.33
CA VAL A 48 -5.72 0.91 -13.83
C VAL A 48 -5.08 1.94 -14.76
N THR A 49 -4.68 3.08 -14.19
CA THR A 49 -4.06 4.21 -14.92
C THR A 49 -2.57 4.37 -14.61
N GLY A 50 -2.07 3.78 -13.51
CA GLY A 50 -0.66 3.84 -13.14
C GLY A 50 -0.36 3.11 -11.84
N GLN A 51 0.92 3.07 -11.49
CA GLN A 51 1.42 2.53 -10.22
C GLN A 51 2.50 3.46 -9.66
N ASP A 52 2.50 3.66 -8.35
CA ASP A 52 3.58 4.31 -7.62
C ASP A 52 4.16 3.30 -6.61
N ILE A 53 5.49 3.17 -6.58
CA ILE A 53 6.20 2.32 -5.63
C ILE A 53 6.59 3.15 -4.41
N LEU A 54 6.21 2.68 -3.24
CA LEU A 54 6.41 3.35 -1.95
C LEU A 54 7.14 2.40 -1.01
N LEU A 55 7.94 2.96 -0.09
CA LEU A 55 8.60 2.23 1.01
C LEU A 55 9.47 1.04 0.55
N ASP A 56 10.07 1.12 -0.64
CA ASP A 56 10.78 -0.01 -1.26
C ASP A 56 11.97 -0.47 -0.40
N GLY A 57 11.87 -1.69 0.13
CA GLY A 57 12.87 -2.29 1.03
C GLY A 57 12.99 -1.62 2.39
N GLN A 58 12.17 -0.61 2.70
CA GLN A 58 12.31 0.18 3.93
C GLN A 58 11.75 -0.54 5.16
N LEU A 59 10.64 -1.26 5.00
CA LEU A 59 9.95 -1.95 6.09
C LEU A 59 10.08 -3.48 6.07
N GLY A 60 10.62 -4.04 4.98
CA GLY A 60 10.63 -5.49 4.74
C GLY A 60 9.30 -6.00 4.18
N ARG A 61 8.93 -7.24 4.51
CA ARG A 61 7.71 -7.89 4.00
C ARG A 61 6.45 -7.22 4.53
N ILE A 62 5.71 -6.49 3.69
CA ILE A 62 4.44 -5.86 4.10
C ILE A 62 3.32 -6.89 3.97
N ARG A 63 2.61 -7.16 5.06
CA ARG A 63 1.56 -8.18 5.19
C ARG A 63 0.17 -7.62 5.05
N ASP A 64 -0.11 -6.50 5.69
CA ASP A 64 -1.44 -5.91 5.69
C ASP A 64 -1.38 -4.39 5.56
N VAL A 65 -2.43 -3.83 4.97
CA VAL A 65 -2.59 -2.39 4.72
C VAL A 65 -4.01 -2.01 5.09
N ARG A 66 -4.19 -1.01 5.96
CA ARG A 66 -5.51 -0.48 6.33
C ARG A 66 -5.52 1.04 6.35
N VAL A 67 -6.66 1.63 6.04
CA VAL A 67 -6.92 3.05 6.27
C VAL A 67 -7.61 3.20 7.62
N GLY A 68 -6.98 3.96 8.51
CA GLY A 68 -7.54 4.25 9.82
C GLY A 68 -8.70 5.26 9.76
N PRO A 69 -9.50 5.38 10.83
CA PRO A 69 -10.57 6.37 10.90
C PRO A 69 -10.06 7.83 10.92
N ASP A 70 -8.77 8.02 11.19
CA ASP A 70 -8.03 9.28 11.08
C ASP A 70 -7.58 9.60 9.63
N GLY A 71 -7.87 8.72 8.68
CA GLY A 71 -7.50 8.85 7.28
C GLY A 71 -6.04 8.50 6.98
N LEU A 72 -5.26 8.04 7.96
CA LEU A 72 -3.87 7.63 7.76
C LEU A 72 -3.78 6.16 7.32
N VAL A 73 -2.64 5.78 6.74
CA VAL A 73 -2.40 4.40 6.28
C VAL A 73 -1.58 3.67 7.33
N TYR A 74 -2.05 2.50 7.74
CA TYR A 74 -1.41 1.62 8.70
C TYR A 74 -0.93 0.34 8.01
N LEU A 75 0.28 -0.10 8.37
CA LEU A 75 0.97 -1.22 7.75
C LEU A 75 1.43 -2.22 8.81
N LEU A 76 1.23 -3.51 8.55
CA LEU A 76 1.82 -4.59 9.34
C LEU A 76 2.92 -5.29 8.53
N THR A 77 4.04 -5.63 9.18
CA THR A 77 5.12 -6.40 8.56
C THR A 77 5.12 -7.86 9.02
N ASP A 78 5.44 -8.78 8.09
CA ASP A 78 5.56 -10.22 8.34
C ASP A 78 7.02 -10.62 8.44
N GLU A 79 7.60 -10.24 9.57
CA GLU A 79 8.98 -10.47 9.97
C GLU A 79 9.03 -11.07 11.38
N ARG A 80 10.15 -11.70 11.75
CA ARG A 80 10.32 -12.24 13.12
C ARG A 80 10.18 -11.15 14.19
N ASN A 81 10.66 -9.94 13.89
CA ASN A 81 10.45 -8.75 14.71
C ASN A 81 9.57 -7.75 13.95
N GLY A 82 8.36 -8.20 13.61
CA GLY A 82 7.38 -7.40 12.87
C GLY A 82 6.92 -6.16 13.64
N GLY A 83 6.34 -5.21 12.92
CA GLY A 83 5.89 -3.94 13.48
C GLY A 83 4.59 -3.45 12.88
N LEU A 84 3.94 -2.55 13.64
CA LEU A 84 2.85 -1.70 13.17
C LEU A 84 3.43 -0.33 12.83
N PHE A 85 3.27 0.09 11.57
CA PHE A 85 3.74 1.37 11.08
C PHE A 85 2.54 2.24 10.68
N ARG A 86 2.69 3.55 10.84
CA ARG A 86 1.73 4.56 10.37
C ARG A 86 2.45 5.45 9.35
N LEU A 87 1.82 5.62 8.20
CA LEU A 87 2.30 6.51 7.15
C LEU A 87 1.58 7.86 7.28
N GLU A 88 2.37 8.92 7.36
CA GLU A 88 1.90 10.30 7.48
C GLU A 88 2.37 11.13 6.28
N PRO A 89 1.55 12.08 5.79
CA PRO A 89 1.99 13.05 4.80
C PRO A 89 3.06 13.96 5.40
N LEU A 90 3.97 14.45 4.56
CA LEU A 90 4.87 15.52 4.97
C LEU A 90 4.07 16.82 5.18
N PRO A 91 4.54 17.71 6.09
CA PRO A 91 3.92 19.03 6.31
C PRO A 91 3.87 19.91 5.06
#